data_AF-A0A378B3R6-F1
#
_entry.id   AF-A0A378B3R6-F1
#
_cell.length_a   1.000
_cell.length_b   1.000
_cell.length_c   1.000
_cell.angle_alpha   90.00
_cell.angle_beta   90.00
_cell.angle_gamma   90.00
#
_symmetry.space_group_name_H-M   'P 1'
#
loop_
_entity.id
_entity.type
_entity.pdbx_description
1 polymer ?
#
loop_
_entity_poly.entity_id
_entity_poly.type
_entity_poly.pdbx_seq_one_letter_code
_entity_poly.pdbx_strand_id
1 'polypeptide(L)'
;MHSSETIKVVPARYPLRVVGALVALLVLAVVIQSVAFNPRWEWGVFARWFFDPVILEGLGQTLLLTLLGTVLSVIFGGLLALARLSSSWLLSSLAWGYIWLFRSLPLIVVLIILYNFSYLYDTLSLGSRLPASPGPAIRPLTCWGNSPRRWWA
;
A
#
# COMPACT_ATOMS: atom_id res chain seq x y z
N MET A 1 -52.85 19.03 -30.44
CA MET A 1 -53.63 18.58 -29.27
C MET A 1 -52.84 17.47 -28.60
N HIS A 2 -52.19 17.76 -27.47
CA HIS A 2 -51.46 16.76 -26.67
C HIS A 2 -52.46 16.13 -25.70
N SER A 3 -52.79 14.86 -25.91
CA SER A 3 -53.57 14.07 -24.97
C SER A 3 -52.66 13.72 -23.79
N SER A 4 -52.84 14.41 -22.67
CA SER A 4 -52.18 14.07 -21.41
C SER A 4 -52.84 12.82 -20.82
N GLU A 5 -52.29 11.63 -21.13
CA GLU A 5 -52.69 10.40 -20.45
C GLU A 5 -52.37 10.52 -18.95
N THR A 6 -53.41 10.44 -18.13
CA THR A 6 -53.29 10.48 -16.67
C THR A 6 -52.82 9.11 -16.19
N ILE A 7 -51.52 9.01 -15.88
CA ILE A 7 -50.89 7.81 -15.32
C ILE A 7 -51.59 7.41 -14.02
N LYS A 8 -52.27 6.26 -14.03
CA LYS A 8 -52.88 5.66 -12.84
C LYS A 8 -51.80 5.02 -11.98
N VAL A 9 -51.40 5.71 -10.91
CA VAL A 9 -50.46 5.19 -9.91
C VAL A 9 -51.14 4.06 -9.13
N VAL A 10 -50.83 2.81 -9.50
CA VAL A 10 -51.17 1.63 -8.70
C VAL A 10 -50.00 1.35 -7.76
N PRO A 11 -50.19 1.37 -6.42
CA PRO A 11 -49.11 1.10 -5.49
C PRO A 11 -48.67 -0.36 -5.60
N ALA A 12 -47.51 -0.59 -6.22
CA ALA A 12 -46.88 -1.90 -6.29
C ALA A 12 -46.31 -2.26 -4.90
N ARG A 13 -47.05 -3.07 -4.15
CA ARG A 13 -46.62 -3.60 -2.86
C ARG A 13 -45.76 -4.83 -3.15
N TYR A 14 -44.47 -4.80 -2.79
CA TYR A 14 -43.55 -5.93 -2.97
C TYR A 14 -43.31 -6.65 -1.64
N PRO A 15 -44.26 -7.47 -1.13
CA PRO A 15 -44.12 -8.10 0.18
C PRO A 15 -42.89 -9.00 0.26
N LEU A 16 -42.49 -9.65 -0.85
CA LEU A 16 -41.27 -10.46 -0.91
C LEU A 16 -39.98 -9.68 -0.65
N ARG A 17 -39.91 -8.39 -1.02
CA ARG A 17 -38.72 -7.56 -0.74
C ARG A 17 -38.62 -7.21 0.74
N VAL A 18 -39.76 -6.99 1.39
CA VAL A 18 -39.81 -6.72 2.84
C VAL A 18 -39.43 -7.98 3.62
N VAL A 19 -39.98 -9.13 3.23
CA VAL A 19 -39.61 -10.43 3.84
C VAL A 19 -38.11 -10.72 3.64
N GLY A 20 -37.58 -10.52 2.42
CA GLY A 20 -36.16 -10.69 2.14
C GLY A 20 -35.26 -9.74 2.95
N ALA A 21 -35.65 -8.48 3.10
CA ALA A 21 -34.93 -7.52 3.94
C ALA A 21 -34.95 -7.90 5.42
N LEU A 22 -36.10 -8.36 5.94
CA LEU A 22 -36.21 -8.85 7.32
C LEU A 22 -35.33 -10.08 7.57
N VAL A 23 -35.33 -11.03 6.62
CA VAL A 23 -34.48 -12.23 6.71
C VAL A 23 -33.00 -11.85 6.64
N ALA A 24 -32.61 -10.94 5.73
CA ALA A 24 -31.23 -10.46 5.63
C ALA A 24 -30.78 -9.74 6.91
N LEU A 25 -31.65 -8.91 7.49
CA LEU A 25 -31.39 -8.25 8.78
C LEU A 25 -31.24 -9.27 9.92
N LEU A 26 -32.08 -10.31 9.95
CA LEU A 26 -31.99 -11.37 10.95
C LEU A 26 -30.67 -12.16 10.82
N VAL A 27 -30.29 -12.52 9.60
CA VAL A 27 -29.01 -13.21 9.34
C VAL A 27 -27.84 -12.34 9.77
N LEU A 28 -27.86 -11.05 9.40
CA LEU A 28 -26.81 -10.10 9.78
C LEU A 28 -26.74 -9.93 11.31
N ALA A 29 -27.88 -9.90 12.01
CA ALA A 29 -27.94 -9.86 13.46
C ALA A 29 -27.31 -11.12 14.10
N VAL A 30 -27.60 -12.31 13.57
CA VAL A 30 -26.99 -13.58 14.04
C VAL A 30 -25.48 -13.58 13.82
N VAL A 31 -25.02 -13.11 12.66
CA VAL A 31 -23.58 -13.02 12.36
C VAL A 31 -22.90 -12.05 13.32
N ILE A 32 -23.45 -10.85 13.52
CA ILE A 32 -22.91 -9.87 14.47
C ILE A 32 -22.88 -10.45 15.88
N GLN A 33 -23.94 -11.16 16.31
CA GLN A 33 -23.97 -11.79 17.62
C GLN A 33 -22.87 -12.86 17.76
N SER A 34 -22.68 -13.70 16.74
CA SER A 34 -21.63 -14.73 16.74
C SER A 34 -20.22 -14.14 16.70
N VAL A 35 -20.03 -13.00 16.05
CA VAL A 35 -18.73 -12.32 15.98
C VAL A 35 -18.47 -11.63 17.32
N ALA A 36 -19.40 -10.83 17.82
CA ALA A 36 -19.22 -10.01 19.02
C ALA A 36 -19.16 -10.81 20.33
N PHE A 37 -20.02 -11.82 20.52
CA PHE A 37 -20.18 -12.49 21.83
C PHE A 37 -19.51 -13.86 21.95
N ASN A 38 -18.99 -14.42 20.86
CA ASN A 38 -18.38 -15.74 20.92
C ASN A 38 -16.92 -15.62 21.39
N PRO A 39 -16.56 -16.21 22.54
CA PRO A 39 -15.22 -16.09 23.12
C PRO A 39 -14.11 -16.65 22.22
N ARG A 40 -14.45 -17.52 21.26
CA ARG A 40 -13.51 -18.07 20.27
C ARG A 40 -12.84 -17.02 19.38
N TRP A 41 -13.42 -15.83 19.23
CA TRP A 41 -12.81 -14.75 18.43
C TRP A 41 -11.63 -14.08 19.14
N GLU A 42 -11.49 -14.27 20.47
CA GLU A 42 -10.35 -13.78 21.23
C GLU A 42 -10.07 -12.28 20.97
N TRP A 43 -11.11 -11.45 21.05
CA TRP A 43 -11.03 -9.99 20.79
C TRP A 43 -9.90 -9.29 21.57
N GLY A 44 -9.53 -9.82 22.74
CA GLY A 44 -8.39 -9.34 23.51
C GLY A 44 -7.04 -9.55 22.83
N VAL A 45 -6.84 -10.67 22.12
CA VAL A 45 -5.60 -10.92 21.35
C VAL A 45 -5.55 -10.02 20.13
N PHE A 46 -6.66 -9.89 19.40
CA PHE A 46 -6.76 -8.95 18.28
C PHE A 46 -6.41 -7.53 18.71
N ALA A 47 -7.03 -7.03 19.78
CA ALA A 47 -6.78 -5.67 20.28
C ALA A 47 -5.32 -5.49 20.72
N ARG A 48 -4.71 -6.49 21.38
CA ARG A 48 -3.30 -6.42 21.80
C ARG A 48 -2.35 -6.23 20.62
N TRP A 49 -2.54 -6.99 19.54
CA TRP A 49 -1.69 -6.85 18.34
C TRP A 49 -2.05 -5.58 17.55
N PHE A 50 -3.33 -5.26 17.39
CA PHE A 50 -3.75 -4.08 16.62
C PHE A 50 -3.27 -2.76 17.25
N PHE A 51 -3.24 -2.68 18.57
CA PHE A 51 -2.76 -1.51 19.32
C PHE A 51 -1.31 -1.64 19.81
N ASP A 52 -0.55 -2.61 19.30
CA ASP A 52 0.87 -2.70 19.59
C ASP A 52 1.59 -1.46 19.04
N PRO A 53 2.42 -0.77 19.84
CA PRO A 53 3.14 0.43 19.40
C PRO A 53 3.95 0.19 18.12
N VAL A 54 4.52 -1.00 17.93
CA VAL A 54 5.30 -1.33 16.72
C VAL A 54 4.43 -1.29 15.46
N ILE A 55 3.20 -1.79 15.56
CA ILE A 55 2.26 -1.83 14.42
C ILE A 55 1.71 -0.42 14.14
N LEU A 56 1.36 0.33 15.19
CA LEU A 56 0.88 1.71 15.05
C LEU A 56 1.96 2.65 14.50
N GLU A 57 3.22 2.49 14.92
CA GLU A 57 4.36 3.24 14.36
C GLU A 57 4.58 2.89 12.89
N GLY A 58 4.55 1.60 12.53
CA GLY A 58 4.67 1.16 11.14
C GLY A 58 3.53 1.68 10.24
N LEU A 59 2.30 1.68 10.75
CA LEU A 59 1.15 2.27 10.09
C LEU A 59 1.32 3.78 9.91
N GLY A 60 1.79 4.48 10.95
CA GLY A 60 2.13 5.90 10.91
C GLY A 60 3.18 6.23 9.85
N GLN A 61 4.25 5.45 9.76
CA GLN A 61 5.29 5.61 8.74
C GLN A 61 4.74 5.42 7.33
N THR A 62 3.91 4.40 7.12
CA THR A 62 3.30 4.14 5.81
C THR A 62 2.36 5.28 5.40
N LEU A 63 1.55 5.79 6.33
CA LEU A 63 0.69 6.94 6.10
C LEU A 63 1.49 8.20 5.79
N LEU A 64 2.56 8.46 6.54
CA LEU A 64 3.43 9.62 6.33
C LEU A 64 4.08 9.56 4.94
N LEU A 65 4.68 8.42 4.58
CA LEU A 65 5.30 8.22 3.27
C LEU A 65 4.29 8.31 2.14
N THR A 66 3.08 7.76 2.33
CA THR A 66 1.99 7.85 1.35
C THR A 66 1.54 9.29 1.16
N LEU A 67 1.39 10.04 2.25
CA LEU A 67 0.99 11.44 2.22
C LEU A 67 2.05 12.29 1.50
N LEU A 68 3.33 12.16 1.89
CA LEU A 68 4.43 12.85 1.23
C LEU A 68 4.52 12.47 -0.25
N GLY A 69 4.45 11.17 -0.56
CA GLY A 69 4.48 10.67 -1.94
C GLY A 69 3.32 11.21 -2.78
N THR A 70 2.11 11.28 -2.21
CA THR A 70 0.93 11.82 -2.88
C THR A 70 1.06 13.31 -3.13
N VAL A 71 1.48 14.09 -2.13
CA VAL A 71 1.69 15.54 -2.27
C VAL A 71 2.73 15.83 -3.33
N LEU A 72 3.88 15.15 -3.28
CA LEU A 72 4.92 15.28 -4.29
C LEU A 72 4.40 14.85 -5.67
N SER A 73 3.69 13.74 -5.77
CA SER A 73 3.11 13.26 -7.02
C SER A 73 2.14 14.26 -7.64
N VAL A 74 1.29 14.90 -6.84
CA VAL A 74 0.34 15.93 -7.31
C VAL A 74 1.08 17.17 -7.79
N ILE A 75 2.11 17.63 -7.07
CA ILE A 75 2.92 18.79 -7.48
C ILE A 75 3.63 18.50 -8.81
N PHE A 76 4.35 17.38 -8.91
CA PHE A 76 5.06 16.99 -10.13
C PHE A 76 4.12 16.71 -11.29
N GLY A 77 3.03 15.97 -11.06
CA GLY A 77 2.01 15.69 -12.06
C GLY A 77 1.30 16.96 -12.54
N GLY A 78 1.04 17.90 -11.62
CA GLY A 78 0.49 19.22 -11.94
C GLY A 78 1.43 20.05 -12.81
N LEU A 79 2.71 20.13 -12.45
CA LEU A 79 3.72 20.82 -13.26
C LEU A 79 3.83 20.21 -14.67
N LEU A 80 3.82 18.88 -14.77
CA LEU A 80 3.83 18.19 -16.07
C LEU A 80 2.55 18.43 -16.89
N ALA A 81 1.39 18.50 -16.24
CA ALA A 81 0.13 18.82 -16.90
C ALA A 81 0.15 20.24 -17.47
N LEU A 82 0.68 21.21 -16.72
CA LEU A 82 0.88 22.59 -17.19
C LEU A 82 1.90 22.65 -18.34
N ALA A 83 3.02 21.93 -18.22
CA ALA A 83 4.02 21.84 -19.29
C ALA A 83 3.45 21.24 -20.59
N ARG A 84 2.51 20.29 -20.48
CA ARG A 84 1.83 19.69 -21.63
C ARG A 84 0.84 20.65 -22.32
N LEU A 85 0.22 21.56 -21.57
CA LEU A 85 -0.69 22.59 -22.12
C LEU A 85 0.05 23.79 -22.74
N SER A 86 1.34 23.94 -22.43
CA SER A 86 2.19 24.98 -23.01
C SER A 86 2.34 24.80 -24.52
N SER A 87 2.22 25.89 -25.28
CA SER A 87 2.40 25.94 -26.74
C SER A 87 3.83 25.63 -27.18
N SER A 88 4.80 25.70 -26.27
CA SER A 88 6.20 25.40 -26.59
C SER A 88 6.43 23.90 -26.85
N TRP A 89 6.84 23.57 -28.07
CA TRP A 89 7.09 22.19 -28.52
C TRP A 89 8.10 21.44 -27.64
N LEU A 90 9.10 22.15 -27.08
CA LEU A 90 10.12 21.56 -26.23
C LEU A 90 9.56 21.08 -24.88
N LEU A 91 8.81 21.92 -24.15
CA LEU A 91 8.23 21.53 -22.86
C LEU A 91 7.17 20.43 -23.05
N SER A 92 6.35 20.55 -24.09
CA SER A 92 5.30 19.57 -24.38
C SER A 92 5.88 18.20 -24.77
N SER A 93 6.95 18.18 -25.58
CA SER A 93 7.65 16.94 -25.96
C SER A 93 8.36 16.28 -24.77
N LEU A 94 9.00 17.06 -23.90
CA LEU A 94 9.62 16.54 -22.68
C LEU A 94 8.59 15.95 -21.72
N ALA A 95 7.46 16.64 -21.51
CA ALA A 95 6.37 16.11 -20.69
C ALA A 95 5.78 14.82 -21.29
N TRP A 96 5.62 14.77 -22.62
CA TRP A 96 5.16 13.56 -23.31
C TRP A 96 6.14 12.39 -23.13
N GLY A 97 7.44 12.64 -23.32
CA GLY A 97 8.49 11.63 -23.13
C GLY A 97 8.57 11.11 -21.70
N TYR A 98 8.46 12.00 -20.70
CA TYR A 98 8.39 11.61 -19.30
C TYR A 98 7.18 10.70 -19.04
N ILE A 99 5.96 11.11 -19.42
CA ILE A 99 4.76 10.31 -19.18
C ILE A 99 4.86 8.94 -19.87
N TRP A 100 5.34 8.91 -21.10
CA TRP A 100 5.49 7.69 -21.87
C TRP A 100 6.50 6.73 -21.22
N LEU A 101 7.65 7.24 -20.77
CA LEU A 101 8.69 6.45 -20.10
C LEU A 101 8.19 5.83 -18.79
N PHE A 102 7.64 6.64 -17.88
CA PHE A 102 7.17 6.16 -16.58
C PHE A 102 5.98 5.19 -16.66
N ARG A 103 5.18 5.26 -17.75
CA ARG A 103 4.10 4.30 -18.02
C ARG A 103 4.59 3.01 -18.67
N SER A 104 5.67 3.08 -19.46
CA SER A 104 6.16 1.95 -20.26
C SER A 104 7.23 1.12 -19.56
N LEU A 105 7.95 1.71 -18.58
CA LEU A 105 8.97 1.00 -17.82
C LEU A 105 8.33 0.10 -16.76
N PRO A 106 8.56 -1.23 -16.80
CA PRO A 106 8.13 -2.12 -15.73
C PRO A 106 8.79 -1.75 -14.41
N LEU A 107 8.03 -1.75 -13.31
CA LEU A 107 8.52 -1.40 -11.98
C LEU A 107 9.72 -2.28 -11.54
N ILE A 108 9.76 -3.54 -11.97
CA ILE A 108 10.89 -4.44 -11.72
C ILE A 108 12.20 -3.91 -12.33
N VAL A 109 12.16 -3.34 -13.54
CA VAL A 109 13.36 -2.83 -14.22
C VAL A 109 13.92 -1.62 -13.47
N VAL A 110 13.04 -0.72 -13.02
CA VAL A 110 13.42 0.44 -12.21
C VAL A 110 14.09 -0.01 -10.91
N LEU A 111 13.52 -0.98 -10.21
CA LEU A 111 14.10 -1.53 -8.97
C LEU A 111 15.44 -2.22 -9.21
N ILE A 112 15.58 -3.00 -10.29
CA ILE A 112 16.84 -3.67 -10.64
C ILE A 112 17.92 -2.63 -10.91
N ILE A 113 17.63 -1.60 -11.70
CA ILE A 113 18.59 -0.54 -12.00
C ILE A 113 18.98 0.20 -10.72
N LEU A 114 18.01 0.58 -9.87
CA LEU A 114 18.29 1.27 -8.60
C LEU A 114 19.14 0.42 -7.65
N TYR A 115 18.82 -0.86 -7.53
CA TYR A 115 19.58 -1.80 -6.71
C TYR A 115 21.00 -1.98 -7.24
N ASN A 116 21.17 -2.21 -8.54
CA ASN A 116 22.48 -2.34 -9.18
C ASN A 116 23.26 -1.03 -9.15
N PHE A 117 22.59 0.12 -9.20
CA PHE A 117 23.23 1.43 -9.08
C PHE A 117 23.83 1.63 -7.68
N SER A 118 23.15 1.17 -6.63
CA SER A 118 23.72 1.16 -5.27
C SER A 118 24.95 0.27 -5.16
N TYR A 119 25.01 -0.82 -5.93
CA TYR A 119 26.17 -1.73 -5.97
C TYR A 119 27.31 -1.19 -6.83
N LEU A 120 27.00 -0.52 -7.95
CA LEU A 120 27.99 0.03 -8.88
C LEU A 120 28.63 1.33 -8.35
N TYR A 121 27.91 2.09 -7.52
CA TYR A 121 28.37 3.32 -6.87
C TYR A 121 28.64 3.11 -5.37
N ASP A 122 29.47 2.12 -5.04
CA ASP A 122 29.87 1.81 -3.64
C ASP A 122 30.74 2.93 -3.00
N THR A 123 31.22 3.88 -3.82
CA THR A 123 31.84 5.11 -3.33
C THR A 123 31.35 6.30 -4.17
N LEU A 124 30.28 6.96 -3.71
CA LEU A 124 30.27 8.41 -3.85
C LEU A 124 31.43 8.92 -3.00
N SER A 125 32.63 8.95 -3.59
CA SER A 125 33.72 9.80 -3.16
C SER A 125 33.30 11.27 -3.38
N LEU A 126 32.25 11.68 -2.67
CA LEU A 126 32.14 13.04 -2.19
C LEU A 126 33.37 13.22 -1.32
N GLY A 127 34.36 13.93 -1.85
CA GLY A 127 35.70 14.06 -1.29
C GLY A 127 35.74 14.63 0.13
N SER A 128 35.35 13.84 1.11
CA SER A 128 35.72 14.01 2.51
C SER A 128 36.63 12.85 2.87
N ARG A 129 37.93 13.10 2.76
CA ARG A 129 38.95 12.39 3.52
C ARG A 129 38.58 12.52 5.00
N LEU A 130 37.93 11.51 5.55
CA LEU A 130 37.90 11.27 6.99
C LEU A 130 38.34 9.81 7.15
N PRO A 131 39.43 9.53 7.89
CA PRO A 131 39.84 8.17 8.16
C PRO A 131 38.78 7.56 9.09
N ALA A 132 37.80 6.87 8.53
CA ALA A 132 36.91 6.04 9.30
C ALA A 132 37.75 4.89 9.89
N SER A 133 37.89 4.94 11.21
CA SER A 133 38.44 3.91 12.07
C SER A 133 38.02 2.49 11.64
N PRO A 134 38.92 1.49 11.65
CA PRO A 134 38.52 0.11 11.39
C PRO A 134 37.61 -0.38 12.54
N GLY A 135 36.30 -0.40 12.30
CA GLY A 135 35.34 -1.13 13.12
C GLY A 135 35.65 -2.63 13.10
N PRO A 136 35.31 -3.37 14.17
CA PRO A 136 35.91 -4.67 14.46
C PRO A 136 35.59 -5.70 13.39
N ALA A 137 36.63 -6.42 12.97
CA ALA A 137 36.53 -7.61 12.14
C ALA A 137 35.47 -8.54 12.74
N ILE A 138 34.39 -8.76 12.00
CA ILE A 138 33.41 -9.79 12.30
C ILE A 138 34.18 -11.11 12.18
N ARG A 139 34.65 -11.64 13.32
CA ARG A 139 35.23 -12.97 13.36
C ARG A 139 34.10 -13.93 13.02
N PRO A 140 34.21 -14.74 11.96
CA PRO A 140 33.22 -15.79 11.74
C PRO A 140 33.24 -16.68 12.97
N LEU A 141 32.06 -16.95 13.52
CA LEU A 141 31.81 -17.98 14.52
C LEU A 141 32.03 -19.36 13.87
N THR A 142 33.27 -19.64 13.44
CA THR A 142 33.75 -20.99 13.13
C THR A 142 34.12 -21.69 14.42
N CYS A 143 33.11 -21.88 15.28
CA CYS A 143 33.06 -22.92 16.29
C CYS A 143 31.68 -23.59 16.24
N TRP A 144 31.24 -23.97 15.03
CA TRP A 144 30.24 -25.03 14.90
C TRP A 144 30.97 -26.37 15.11
N GLY A 145 31.28 -26.62 16.39
CA GLY A 145 31.83 -27.87 16.88
C GLY A 145 30.78 -28.97 16.76
N ASN A 146 30.93 -29.75 15.69
CA ASN A 146 30.72 -31.19 15.63
C ASN A 146 30.25 -31.85 16.95
N SER A 147 28.95 -32.12 17.06
CA SER A 147 28.42 -33.15 17.95
C SER A 147 27.32 -33.92 17.22
N PRO A 148 27.65 -35.01 16.51
CA PRO A 148 26.66 -35.90 15.96
C PRO A 148 26.19 -36.83 17.09
N ARG A 149 24.89 -37.14 17.12
CA ARG A 149 24.19 -38.12 18.00
C ARG A 149 23.62 -37.54 19.32
N ARG A 150 22.46 -36.86 19.24
CA ARG A 150 21.57 -36.76 20.42
C ARG A 150 20.09 -36.43 20.13
N TRP A 151 19.58 -36.80 18.95
CA TRP A 151 18.18 -36.54 18.56
C TRP A 151 17.32 -37.79 18.37
N TRP A 152 17.81 -38.98 18.73
CA TRP A 152 17.03 -40.22 18.66
C TRP A 152 17.43 -41.18 19.80
N ALA A 153 16.83 -40.98 20.97
CA ALA A 153 16.64 -41.97 22.05
C ALA A 153 15.58 -41.41 23.00
#